data_AF-A0A2S9AXK8-F1
#
_entry.id   AF-A0A2S9AXK8-F1
#
_cell.length_a   1.000
_cell.length_b   1.000
_cell.length_c   1.000
_cell.angle_alpha   90.00
_cell.angle_beta   90.00
_cell.angle_gamma   90.00
#
_symmetry.space_group_name_H-M   'P 1'
#
loop_
_entity.id
_entity.type
_entity.pdbx_description
1 polymer ?
#
loop_
_entity_poly.entity_id
_entity_poly.type
_entity_poly.pdbx_seq_one_letter_code
_entity_poly.pdbx_strand_id
1 'polypeptide(L)'
;MKAFFAVLIVGLLAWKLSPDFQSWVGATLSQAKASLPIGASRAAAPPGFRCDGRKYCSQMTSCAEATTFLNHCPGMHMDGDNDGVPCERQWCE
;
A
#
# COMPACT_ATOMS: atom_id res chain seq x y z
N MET A 1 9.22 24.21 50.68
CA MET A 1 8.90 24.95 49.43
C MET A 1 10.00 24.82 48.36
N LYS A 2 11.30 24.95 48.68
CA LYS A 2 12.41 24.85 47.69
C LYS A 2 12.63 23.46 47.08
N ALA A 3 12.37 22.39 47.83
CA ALA A 3 12.58 21.01 47.36
C ALA A 3 11.62 20.60 46.21
N PHE A 4 10.39 21.13 46.20
CA PHE A 4 9.44 20.85 45.12
C PHE A 4 9.86 21.46 43.78
N PHE A 5 10.43 22.68 43.81
CA PHE A 5 10.97 23.30 42.60
C PHE A 5 12.19 22.54 42.06
N ALA A 6 13.05 22.02 42.94
CA ALA A 6 14.19 21.21 42.52
C ALA A 6 13.76 19.91 41.82
N VAL A 7 12.76 19.20 42.35
CA VAL A 7 12.25 17.95 41.75
C VAL A 7 11.58 18.21 40.39
N LEU A 8 10.80 19.29 40.27
CA LEU A 8 10.15 19.66 39.00
C LEU A 8 11.18 20.03 37.92
N ILE A 9 12.22 20.77 38.27
CA ILE A 9 13.27 21.18 37.33
C ILE A 9 14.08 19.96 36.84
N VAL A 10 14.42 19.03 37.74
CA VAL A 10 15.14 17.80 37.37
C VAL A 10 14.30 16.90 36.47
N GLY A 11 13.00 16.73 36.75
CA GLY A 11 12.09 15.96 35.89
C GLY A 11 11.92 16.57 34.49
N LEU A 12 11.81 17.90 34.39
CA LEU A 12 11.70 18.60 33.10
C LEU A 12 12.99 18.53 32.28
N LEU A 13 14.16 18.61 32.93
CA LEU A 13 15.46 18.45 32.27
C LEU A 13 15.68 17.02 31.78
N ALA A 14 15.29 16.01 32.55
CA ALA A 14 15.37 14.61 32.13
C ALA A 14 14.45 14.30 30.91
N TRP A 15 13.27 14.93 30.85
CA TRP A 15 12.39 14.83 29.68
C TRP A 15 12.99 15.56 28.46
N LYS A 16 13.61 16.72 28.66
CA LYS A 16 14.18 17.52 27.56
C LYS A 16 15.49 16.97 27.00
N LEU A 17 16.22 16.14 27.75
CA LEU A 17 17.55 15.66 27.40
C LEU A 17 17.63 14.13 27.21
N SER A 18 16.52 13.49 26.78
CA SER A 18 16.52 12.07 26.37
C SER A 18 16.74 11.94 24.85
N PRO A 19 17.98 11.74 24.37
CA PRO A 19 18.32 11.64 22.94
C PRO A 19 17.74 10.39 22.25
N ASP A 20 17.31 9.37 22.99
CA ASP A 20 16.86 8.09 22.45
C ASP A 20 15.56 8.19 21.62
N PHE A 21 14.69 9.16 21.93
CA PHE A 21 13.40 9.30 21.24
C PHE A 21 13.57 9.77 19.79
N GLN A 22 14.57 10.62 19.50
CA GLN A 22 14.74 11.18 18.16
C GLN A 22 15.25 10.15 17.15
N SER A 23 16.12 9.23 17.57
CA SER A 23 16.64 8.15 16.72
C SER A 23 15.56 7.16 16.30
N TRP A 24 14.61 6.84 17.18
CA TRP A 24 13.53 5.91 16.87
C TRP A 24 12.53 6.48 15.86
N VAL A 25 12.24 7.79 15.93
CA VAL A 25 11.35 8.49 14.99
C VAL A 25 12.02 8.67 13.62
N GLY A 26 13.33 8.91 13.58
CA GLY A 26 14.10 9.01 12.33
C GLY A 26 14.14 7.69 11.54
N ALA A 27 14.26 6.56 12.24
CA ALA A 27 14.26 5.23 11.63
C ALA A 27 12.88 4.85 11.05
N THR A 28 11.79 5.18 11.74
CA THR A 28 10.42 4.89 11.28
C THR A 28 10.02 5.68 10.03
N LEU A 29 10.44 6.94 9.91
CA LEU A 29 10.15 7.75 8.72
C LEU A 29 10.94 7.34 7.47
N SER A 30 12.17 6.83 7.62
CA SER A 30 12.95 6.31 6.47
C SER A 30 12.36 5.03 5.89
N GLN A 31 11.74 4.18 6.72
CA GLN A 31 11.20 2.90 6.25
C GLN A 31 9.83 3.04 5.54
N ALA A 32 9.08 4.12 5.83
CA ALA A 32 7.82 4.42 5.15
C ALA A 32 7.99 4.85 3.68
N LYS A 33 9.20 5.23 3.24
CA LYS A 33 9.47 5.64 1.84
C LYS A 33 10.02 4.51 0.96
N ALA A 34 10.39 3.36 1.53
CA ALA A 34 11.09 2.30 0.81
C ALA A 34 10.24 1.04 0.52
N SER A 35 8.97 1.00 0.93
CA SER A 35 8.11 -0.15 0.66
C SER A 35 6.81 0.30 0.03
N LEU A 36 6.79 0.42 -1.30
CA LEU A 36 5.69 -0.07 -2.14
C LEU A 36 6.10 0.04 -3.62
N PRO A 37 6.56 -1.05 -4.22
CA PRO A 37 5.85 -1.59 -5.34
C PRO A 37 4.96 -2.68 -4.75
N ILE A 38 3.69 -2.37 -4.44
CA ILE A 38 2.63 -3.35 -4.66
C ILE A 38 2.49 -3.44 -6.18
N GLY A 39 3.49 -4.01 -6.82
CA GLY A 39 3.32 -4.72 -8.05
C GLY A 39 3.36 -6.16 -7.59
N ALA A 40 2.19 -6.79 -7.49
CA ALA A 40 2.09 -8.24 -7.61
C ALA A 40 3.15 -8.69 -8.63
N SER A 41 3.87 -9.77 -8.34
CA SER A 41 4.80 -10.37 -9.30
C SER A 41 4.02 -10.60 -10.59
N ARG A 42 4.13 -9.64 -11.51
CA ARG A 42 3.35 -9.61 -12.73
C ARG A 42 3.90 -10.76 -13.54
N ALA A 43 3.05 -11.73 -13.83
CA ALA A 43 3.31 -12.60 -14.97
C ALA A 43 3.75 -11.70 -16.14
N ALA A 44 4.66 -12.18 -16.99
CA ALA A 44 5.07 -11.38 -18.13
C ALA A 44 3.81 -11.11 -18.99
N ALA A 45 3.44 -9.84 -19.14
CA ALA A 45 2.33 -9.47 -19.98
C ALA A 45 2.60 -9.97 -21.42
N PRO A 46 1.56 -10.41 -22.16
CA PRO A 46 1.72 -10.84 -23.55
C PRO A 46 2.41 -9.74 -24.39
N PRO A 47 3.20 -10.11 -25.42
CA PRO A 47 3.82 -9.12 -26.29
C PRO A 47 2.77 -8.23 -26.94
N GLY A 48 2.90 -6.91 -26.78
CA GLY A 48 1.93 -5.92 -27.26
C GLY A 48 0.78 -5.58 -26.31
N PHE A 49 0.70 -6.24 -25.14
CA PHE A 49 -0.30 -5.92 -24.13
C PHE A 49 -0.05 -4.55 -23.49
N ARG A 50 -1.09 -3.71 -23.44
CA ARG A 50 -1.07 -2.40 -22.78
C ARG A 50 -2.39 -2.16 -22.08
N CYS A 51 -2.32 -1.48 -20.94
CA CYS A 51 -3.49 -0.94 -20.30
C CYS A 51 -4.03 0.21 -21.16
N ASP A 52 -5.24 0.04 -21.68
CA ASP A 52 -5.94 0.97 -22.56
C ASP A 52 -6.99 1.82 -21.82
N GLY A 53 -7.12 1.63 -20.50
CA GLY A 53 -8.03 2.38 -19.65
C GLY A 53 -9.36 1.67 -19.35
N ARG A 54 -9.58 0.46 -19.87
CA ARG A 54 -10.73 -0.37 -19.48
C ARG A 54 -10.59 -0.84 -18.04
N LYS A 55 -11.71 -0.79 -17.29
CA LYS A 55 -11.74 -1.08 -15.84
C LYS A 55 -12.90 -1.96 -15.38
N TYR A 56 -13.91 -2.14 -16.23
CA TYR A 56 -15.16 -2.80 -15.89
C TYR A 56 -15.40 -3.99 -16.81
N CYS A 57 -16.16 -4.97 -16.32
CA CYS A 57 -16.46 -6.21 -17.03
C CYS A 57 -17.15 -6.03 -18.38
N SER A 58 -18.02 -5.02 -18.51
CA SER A 58 -18.72 -4.73 -19.78
C SER A 58 -17.78 -4.31 -20.92
N GLN A 59 -16.53 -3.98 -20.59
CA GLN A 59 -15.52 -3.57 -21.57
C GLN A 59 -14.61 -4.73 -21.97
N MET A 60 -14.63 -5.85 -21.26
CA MET A 60 -13.84 -7.05 -21.55
C MET A 60 -14.61 -7.97 -22.50
N THR A 61 -13.93 -8.91 -23.15
CA THR A 61 -14.60 -9.88 -24.05
C THR A 61 -14.47 -11.33 -23.60
N SER A 62 -13.68 -11.60 -22.56
CA SER A 62 -13.46 -12.96 -22.04
C SER A 62 -12.87 -12.96 -20.63
N CYS A 63 -12.98 -14.10 -19.95
CA CYS A 63 -12.42 -14.31 -18.62
C CYS A 63 -10.90 -14.17 -18.60
N ALA A 64 -10.21 -14.77 -19.59
CA ALA A 64 -8.76 -14.72 -19.70
C ALA A 64 -8.25 -13.30 -19.95
N GLU A 65 -8.96 -12.52 -20.77
CA GLU A 65 -8.64 -11.11 -20.99
C GLU A 65 -8.84 -10.29 -19.71
N ALA A 66 -9.99 -10.44 -19.05
CA ALA A 66 -10.27 -9.77 -17.78
C ALA A 66 -9.20 -10.11 -16.73
N THR A 67 -8.82 -11.38 -16.61
CA THR A 67 -7.76 -11.83 -15.70
C THR A 67 -6.41 -11.20 -16.04
N THR A 68 -6.09 -11.06 -17.33
CA THR A 68 -4.87 -10.36 -17.76
C THR A 68 -4.92 -8.90 -17.34
N PHE A 69 -6.04 -8.21 -17.55
CA PHE A 69 -6.20 -6.82 -17.14
C PHE A 69 -6.13 -6.65 -15.61
N LEU A 70 -6.71 -7.56 -14.82
CA LEU A 70 -6.67 -7.54 -13.35
C LEU A 70 -5.23 -7.57 -12.83
N ASN A 71 -4.42 -8.46 -13.40
CA ASN A 71 -3.07 -8.72 -12.94
C ASN A 71 -2.05 -7.67 -13.42
N HIS A 72 -2.26 -7.07 -14.59
CA HIS A 72 -1.27 -6.21 -15.22
C HIS A 72 -1.60 -4.72 -15.14
N CYS A 73 -2.86 -4.34 -14.98
CA CYS A 73 -3.29 -2.95 -14.97
C CYS A 73 -3.65 -2.45 -13.57
N PRO A 74 -3.23 -1.23 -13.20
CA PRO A 74 -3.61 -0.64 -11.92
C PRO A 74 -5.05 -0.11 -11.94
N GLY A 75 -5.75 -0.20 -10.81
CA GLY A 75 -7.07 0.43 -10.63
C GLY A 75 -8.22 -0.27 -11.36
N MET A 76 -8.21 -1.60 -11.38
CA MET A 76 -9.26 -2.42 -11.97
C MET A 76 -10.46 -2.53 -11.03
N HIS A 77 -11.67 -2.46 -11.57
CA HIS A 77 -12.94 -2.48 -10.82
C HIS A 77 -13.86 -3.60 -11.34
N MET A 78 -13.32 -4.81 -11.40
CA MET A 78 -14.00 -5.97 -11.98
C MET A 78 -13.90 -7.23 -11.12
N ASP A 79 -12.99 -7.23 -10.15
CA ASP A 79 -12.93 -8.18 -9.05
C ASP A 79 -13.52 -7.46 -7.83
N GLY A 80 -14.75 -7.84 -7.47
CA GLY A 80 -15.56 -7.10 -6.49
C GLY A 80 -15.33 -7.56 -5.06
N ASP A 81 -15.10 -8.86 -4.87
CA ASP A 81 -14.84 -9.52 -3.60
C ASP A 81 -13.35 -9.78 -3.34
N ASN A 82 -12.49 -9.48 -4.33
CA ASN A 82 -11.03 -9.59 -4.27
C ASN A 82 -10.55 -11.03 -4.12
N ASP A 83 -11.27 -11.98 -4.74
CA ASP A 83 -10.92 -13.39 -4.77
C ASP A 83 -9.91 -13.73 -5.90
N GLY A 84 -9.62 -12.76 -6.78
CA GLY A 84 -8.75 -12.90 -7.94
C GLY A 84 -9.43 -13.35 -9.23
N VAL A 85 -10.76 -13.52 -9.21
CA VAL A 85 -11.60 -13.91 -10.36
C VAL A 85 -12.41 -12.68 -10.82
N PRO A 86 -11.98 -12.00 -11.89
CA PRO A 86 -12.74 -10.85 -12.37
C PRO A 86 -13.99 -11.30 -13.13
N CYS A 87 -15.08 -10.54 -13.05
CA CYS A 87 -16.24 -10.70 -13.92
C CYS A 87 -16.96 -12.05 -13.85
N GLU A 88 -17.09 -12.63 -12.66
CA GLU A 88 -17.77 -13.91 -12.41
C GLU A 88 -19.20 -13.99 -13.01
N ARG A 89 -19.89 -12.85 -13.08
CA ARG A 89 -21.28 -12.78 -13.58
C ARG A 89 -21.42 -12.64 -15.09
N GLN A 90 -20.33 -12.52 -15.84
CA GLN A 90 -20.36 -12.24 -17.28
C GLN A 90 -19.41 -13.09 -18.11
N TRP A 91 -18.20 -13.35 -17.59
CA TRP A 91 -17.14 -13.98 -18.37
C TRP A 91 -16.55 -15.23 -17.71
N CYS A 92 -16.46 -15.25 -16.38
CA CYS A 92 -15.87 -16.34 -15.62
C CYS A 92 -16.97 -17.11 -14.85
N GLU A 93 -17.62 -18.08 -15.50
CA GLU A 93 -18.69 -18.91 -14.91
C GLU A 93 -18.18 -20.21 -14.29
#